data_AF-U3TET6-F1
#
_entry.id   AF-U3TET6-F1
#
_cell.length_a   1.000
_cell.length_b   1.000
_cell.length_c   1.000
_cell.angle_alpha   90.00
_cell.angle_beta   90.00
_cell.angle_gamma   90.00
#
_symmetry.space_group_name_H-M   'P 1'
#
loop_
_entity.id
_entity.type
_entity.pdbx_description
1 polymer ?
#
loop_
_entity_poly.entity_id
_entity_poly.type
_entity_poly.pdbx_seq_one_letter_code
_entity_poly.pdbx_strand_id
1 'polypeptide(L)'
;MRVRATAFAMVSIIMLSVFALTGYLMYAQPSEEEARATFESIGCVSCHNGTVAATWDEIVNELKEVPEKYGGDIDAFARDVAYFGQKGAFNTWDDLMATMAQNVGKQPSDPDIQKINEFFLSIAGVSGGETTQTETAQETTTPQATTGETETVETQTEKAEAGIPFGLAAAIALLIVVLIAAAAYMFARR
;
A
#
# COMPACT_ATOMS: atom_id res chain seq x y z
N MET A 1 -51.36 16.07 1.85
CA MET A 1 -50.63 15.27 0.84
C MET A 1 -49.18 15.72 0.58
N ARG A 2 -48.79 16.98 0.83
CA ARG A 2 -47.41 17.47 0.56
C ARG A 2 -46.31 16.97 1.51
N VAL A 3 -46.66 16.46 2.70
CA VAL A 3 -45.68 16.00 3.72
C VAL A 3 -45.10 14.61 3.41
N ARG A 4 -45.78 13.81 2.58
CA ARG A 4 -45.31 12.46 2.24
C ARG A 4 -44.23 12.47 1.16
N ALA A 5 -44.23 13.43 0.24
CA ALA A 5 -43.25 13.50 -0.85
C ALA A 5 -41.83 13.88 -0.37
N THR A 6 -41.72 14.69 0.68
CA THR A 6 -40.43 15.15 1.21
C THR A 6 -39.70 14.08 2.03
N ALA A 7 -40.43 13.18 2.68
CA ALA A 7 -39.85 12.07 3.43
C ALA A 7 -39.19 11.02 2.52
N PHE A 8 -39.83 10.70 1.38
CA PHE A 8 -39.25 9.76 0.41
C PHE A 8 -38.00 10.32 -0.28
N ALA A 9 -37.97 11.62 -0.61
CA ALA A 9 -36.80 12.23 -1.22
C ALA A 9 -35.57 12.25 -0.30
N MET A 10 -35.74 12.49 1.01
CA MET A 10 -34.62 12.47 1.96
C MET A 10 -34.08 11.06 2.20
N VAL A 11 -34.93 10.04 2.28
CA VAL A 11 -34.48 8.64 2.45
C VAL A 11 -33.67 8.17 1.25
N SER A 12 -34.06 8.54 0.03
CA SER A 12 -33.31 8.21 -1.19
C SER A 12 -31.94 8.90 -1.25
N ILE A 13 -31.83 10.15 -0.81
CA ILE A 13 -30.54 10.88 -0.79
C ILE A 13 -29.61 10.28 0.27
N ILE A 14 -30.13 9.90 1.44
CA ILE A 14 -29.36 9.25 2.51
C ILE A 14 -28.88 7.86 2.06
N MET A 15 -29.73 7.06 1.41
CA MET A 15 -29.32 5.77 0.85
C MET A 15 -28.25 5.93 -0.25
N LEU A 16 -28.38 6.93 -1.14
CA LEU A 16 -27.38 7.18 -2.18
C LEU A 16 -26.03 7.62 -1.60
N SER A 17 -26.04 8.40 -0.51
CA SER A 17 -24.81 8.87 0.15
C SER A 17 -24.17 7.79 1.02
N VAL A 18 -24.94 6.86 1.61
CA VAL A 18 -24.38 5.66 2.27
C VAL A 18 -23.75 4.72 1.24
N PHE A 19 -24.36 4.51 0.07
CA PHE A 19 -23.74 3.73 -1.03
C PHE A 19 -22.50 4.39 -1.62
N ALA A 20 -22.46 5.72 -1.71
CA ALA A 20 -21.28 6.45 -2.18
C ALA A 20 -20.13 6.44 -1.13
N LEU A 21 -20.44 6.42 0.17
CA LEU A 21 -19.42 6.27 1.22
C LEU A 21 -18.92 4.83 1.39
N THR A 22 -19.77 3.81 1.23
CA THR A 22 -19.33 2.40 1.30
C THR A 22 -18.65 1.94 0.00
N GLY A 23 -19.03 2.51 -1.15
CA GLY A 23 -18.39 2.22 -2.44
C GLY A 23 -16.97 2.77 -2.59
N TYR A 24 -16.56 3.75 -1.76
CA TYR A 24 -15.23 4.33 -1.80
C TYR A 24 -14.19 3.56 -0.94
N LEU A 25 -14.64 2.59 -0.14
CA LEU A 25 -13.78 1.82 0.78
C LEU A 25 -13.51 0.37 0.36
N MET A 26 -13.97 -0.05 -0.83
CA MET A 26 -13.56 -1.32 -1.42
C MET A 26 -12.54 -1.06 -2.53
N TYR A 27 -11.30 -0.71 -2.14
CA TYR A 27 -10.17 -1.23 -2.90
C TYR A 27 -10.17 -2.75 -2.61
N ALA A 28 -11.01 -3.48 -3.34
CA ALA A 28 -11.07 -4.93 -3.23
C ALA A 28 -9.70 -5.43 -3.68
N GLN A 29 -8.99 -6.11 -2.78
CA GLN A 29 -7.73 -6.74 -3.17
C GLN A 29 -8.01 -7.75 -4.28
N PRO A 30 -7.12 -7.84 -5.28
CA PRO A 30 -7.32 -8.74 -6.41
C PRO A 30 -7.49 -10.18 -5.95
N SER A 31 -8.45 -10.90 -6.53
CA SER A 31 -8.62 -12.33 -6.22
C SER A 31 -7.45 -13.15 -6.76
N GLU A 32 -7.26 -14.37 -6.23
CA GLU A 32 -6.23 -15.29 -6.75
C GLU A 32 -6.47 -15.61 -8.23
N GLU A 33 -7.73 -15.81 -8.64
CA GLU A 33 -8.07 -16.07 -10.04
C GLU A 33 -7.76 -14.87 -10.94
N GLU A 34 -8.05 -13.65 -10.48
CA GLU A 34 -7.75 -12.42 -11.24
C GLU A 34 -6.25 -12.21 -11.38
N ALA A 35 -5.50 -12.36 -10.28
CA ALA A 35 -4.04 -12.22 -10.29
C ALA A 35 -3.38 -13.29 -11.17
N ARG A 36 -3.85 -14.54 -11.10
CA ARG A 36 -3.37 -15.64 -11.94
C ARG A 36 -3.65 -15.37 -13.42
N ALA A 37 -4.88 -14.98 -13.76
CA ALA A 37 -5.24 -14.67 -15.14
C ALA A 37 -4.39 -13.52 -15.70
N THR A 38 -4.08 -12.51 -14.89
CA THR A 38 -3.16 -11.43 -15.26
C THR A 38 -1.72 -11.92 -15.42
N PHE A 39 -1.21 -12.75 -14.51
CA PHE A 39 0.12 -13.35 -14.61
C PHE A 39 0.30 -14.18 -15.89
N GLU A 40 -0.71 -14.96 -16.25
CA GLU A 40 -0.74 -15.75 -17.48
C GLU A 40 -0.82 -14.84 -18.72
N SER A 41 -1.66 -13.81 -18.71
CA SER A 41 -1.90 -12.95 -19.88
C SER A 41 -0.71 -12.08 -20.26
N ILE A 42 0.09 -11.64 -19.28
CA ILE A 42 1.30 -10.85 -19.53
C ILE A 42 2.54 -11.70 -19.83
N GLY A 43 2.40 -13.03 -19.85
CA GLY A 43 3.43 -13.95 -20.31
C GLY A 43 4.43 -14.40 -19.25
N CYS A 44 4.17 -14.18 -17.96
CA CYS A 44 5.08 -14.62 -16.88
C CYS A 44 5.28 -16.15 -16.88
N VAL A 45 4.26 -16.91 -17.32
CA VAL A 45 4.32 -18.38 -17.46
C VAL A 45 5.36 -18.89 -18.46
N SER A 46 5.89 -18.03 -19.34
CA SER A 46 6.97 -18.42 -20.26
C SER A 46 8.24 -18.84 -19.50
N CYS A 47 8.55 -18.16 -18.38
CA CYS A 47 9.64 -18.51 -17.47
C CYS A 47 9.16 -19.33 -16.26
N HIS A 48 7.98 -19.00 -15.73
CA HIS A 48 7.42 -19.63 -14.52
C HIS A 48 6.62 -20.89 -14.85
N ASN A 49 7.33 -21.93 -15.27
CA ASN A 49 6.78 -23.19 -15.78
C ASN A 49 7.29 -24.44 -15.04
N GLY A 50 8.03 -24.27 -13.94
CA GLY A 50 8.61 -25.35 -13.14
C GLY A 50 9.90 -25.95 -13.70
N THR A 51 10.29 -25.59 -14.92
CA THR A 51 11.60 -25.98 -15.50
C THR A 51 12.64 -24.87 -15.35
N VAL A 52 12.26 -23.62 -15.63
CA VAL A 52 13.17 -22.46 -15.58
C VAL A 52 13.07 -21.72 -14.25
N ALA A 53 11.85 -21.45 -13.82
CA ALA A 53 11.54 -20.82 -12.54
C ALA A 53 10.29 -21.48 -11.93
N ALA A 54 10.05 -21.20 -10.64
CA ALA A 54 8.88 -21.69 -9.91
C ALA A 54 7.58 -21.39 -10.65
N THR A 55 6.64 -22.34 -10.62
CA THR A 55 5.28 -22.17 -11.17
C THR A 55 4.47 -21.19 -10.33
N TRP A 56 3.34 -20.72 -10.86
CA TRP A 56 2.40 -19.89 -10.10
C TRP A 56 2.03 -20.50 -8.74
N ASP A 57 1.66 -21.78 -8.72
CA ASP A 57 1.23 -22.45 -7.49
C ASP A 57 2.38 -22.58 -6.49
N GLU A 58 3.62 -22.81 -6.96
CA GLU A 58 4.82 -22.83 -6.10
C GLU A 58 5.10 -21.44 -5.50
N ILE A 59 5.04 -20.37 -6.29
CA ILE A 59 5.22 -18.99 -5.82
C ILE A 59 4.19 -18.64 -4.75
N VAL A 60 2.92 -18.93 -5.01
CA VAL A 60 1.82 -18.65 -4.07
C VAL A 60 2.01 -19.41 -2.77
N ASN A 61 2.43 -20.67 -2.83
CA ASN A 61 2.70 -21.47 -1.63
C ASN A 61 3.88 -20.90 -0.84
N GLU A 62 4.98 -20.56 -1.50
CA GLU A 62 6.15 -19.95 -0.84
C GLU A 62 5.80 -18.61 -0.18
N LEU A 63 4.99 -17.78 -0.84
CA LEU A 63 4.54 -16.49 -0.29
C LEU A 63 3.64 -16.66 0.93
N LYS A 64 2.76 -17.67 0.95
CA LYS A 64 1.91 -17.98 2.12
C LYS A 64 2.73 -18.39 3.36
N GLU A 65 3.95 -18.89 3.18
CA GLU A 65 4.87 -19.22 4.28
C GLU A 65 5.60 -17.99 4.84
N VAL A 66 5.56 -16.84 4.17
CA VAL A 66 6.35 -15.66 4.56
C VAL A 66 6.10 -15.18 6.00
N PRO A 67 4.84 -15.09 6.48
CA PRO A 67 4.57 -14.69 7.86
C PRO A 67 5.26 -15.58 8.90
N GLU A 68 5.32 -16.89 8.65
CA GLU A 68 5.88 -17.87 9.59
C GLU A 68 7.41 -17.98 9.44
N LYS A 69 7.89 -18.08 8.19
CA LYS A 69 9.30 -18.37 7.89
C LYS A 69 10.20 -17.14 8.00
N TYR A 70 9.70 -15.97 7.64
CA TYR A 70 10.45 -14.71 7.63
C TYR A 70 9.89 -13.67 8.60
N GLY A 71 8.90 -14.03 9.43
CA GLY A 71 8.27 -13.10 10.36
C GLY A 71 7.50 -11.97 9.68
N GLY A 72 7.05 -12.18 8.44
CA GLY A 72 6.41 -11.15 7.61
C GLY A 72 7.38 -10.25 6.85
N ASP A 73 8.70 -10.44 6.96
CA ASP A 73 9.69 -9.70 6.17
C ASP A 73 9.73 -10.22 4.72
N ILE A 74 9.05 -9.50 3.83
CA ILE A 74 9.02 -9.82 2.39
C ILE A 74 10.35 -9.54 1.69
N ASP A 75 11.17 -8.61 2.20
CA ASP A 75 12.50 -8.36 1.65
C ASP A 75 13.46 -9.51 2.00
N ALA A 76 13.29 -10.13 3.17
CA ALA A 76 14.01 -11.37 3.51
C ALA A 76 13.63 -12.52 2.57
N PHE A 77 12.35 -12.63 2.21
CA PHE A 77 11.93 -13.57 1.18
C PHE A 77 12.60 -13.27 -0.17
N ALA A 78 12.58 -12.01 -0.62
CA ALA A 78 13.20 -11.60 -1.88
C ALA A 78 14.70 -11.94 -1.95
N ARG A 79 15.44 -11.79 -0.83
CA ARG A 79 16.85 -12.21 -0.73
C ARG A 79 17.04 -13.72 -0.82
N ASP A 80 16.07 -14.52 -0.37
CA ASP A 80 16.15 -15.98 -0.41
C ASP A 80 15.72 -16.59 -1.76
N VAL A 81 14.96 -15.84 -2.58
CA VAL A 81 14.57 -16.24 -3.93
C VAL A 81 15.82 -16.46 -4.80
N ALA A 82 15.90 -17.63 -5.43
CA ALA A 82 16.99 -17.96 -6.34
C ALA A 82 16.69 -17.42 -7.74
N TYR A 83 17.58 -16.57 -8.26
CA TYR A 83 17.55 -16.13 -9.65
C TYR A 83 18.64 -16.86 -10.44
N PHE A 84 18.25 -17.66 -11.44
CA PHE A 84 19.16 -18.53 -12.20
C PHE A 84 20.09 -19.39 -11.32
N GLY A 85 19.56 -19.89 -10.19
CA GLY A 85 20.28 -20.75 -9.25
C GLY A 85 21.13 -20.01 -8.20
N GLN A 86 21.09 -18.67 -8.16
CA GLN A 86 21.81 -17.87 -7.17
C GLN A 86 20.83 -17.14 -6.23
N LYS A 87 21.01 -17.34 -4.93
CA LYS A 87 20.32 -16.56 -3.87
C LYS A 87 21.00 -15.21 -3.69
N GLY A 88 20.28 -14.24 -3.10
CA GLY A 88 20.78 -12.90 -2.84
C GLY A 88 20.88 -12.01 -4.07
N ALA A 89 20.20 -12.37 -5.17
CA ALA A 89 20.16 -11.56 -6.39
C ALA A 89 19.34 -10.27 -6.21
N PHE A 90 18.44 -10.25 -5.23
CA PHE A 90 17.56 -9.12 -4.92
C PHE A 90 17.77 -8.70 -3.47
N ASN A 91 17.84 -7.39 -3.20
CA ASN A 91 17.98 -6.88 -1.84
C ASN A 91 16.61 -6.62 -1.20
N THR A 92 15.65 -6.21 -2.03
CA THR A 92 14.27 -5.86 -1.65
C THR A 92 13.25 -6.59 -2.54
N TRP A 93 12.03 -6.68 -2.06
CA TRP A 93 10.87 -7.16 -2.83
C TRP A 93 10.60 -6.29 -4.07
N ASP A 94 10.76 -4.97 -3.93
CA ASP A 94 10.58 -4.04 -5.04
C ASP A 94 11.62 -4.29 -6.15
N ASP A 95 12.87 -4.62 -5.82
CA ASP A 95 13.90 -5.00 -6.81
C ASP A 95 13.51 -6.28 -7.56
N LEU A 96 12.99 -7.27 -6.83
CA LEU A 96 12.51 -8.53 -7.42
C LEU A 96 11.37 -8.25 -8.39
N MET A 97 10.33 -7.53 -7.95
CA MET A 97 9.17 -7.22 -8.78
C MET A 97 9.53 -6.35 -9.98
N ALA A 98 10.44 -5.39 -9.82
CA ALA A 98 10.93 -4.58 -10.92
C ALA A 98 11.67 -5.39 -11.98
N THR A 99 12.50 -6.35 -11.54
CA THR A 99 13.20 -7.25 -12.45
C THR A 99 12.22 -8.15 -13.20
N MET A 100 11.21 -8.70 -12.51
CA MET A 100 10.20 -9.55 -13.15
C MET A 100 9.37 -8.76 -14.17
N ALA A 101 9.00 -7.52 -13.86
CA ALA A 101 8.31 -6.63 -14.80
C ALA A 101 9.13 -6.40 -16.08
N GLN A 102 10.44 -6.16 -15.94
CA GLN A 102 11.33 -5.97 -17.09
C GLN A 102 11.42 -7.22 -17.98
N ASN A 103 11.41 -8.42 -17.38
CA ASN A 103 11.46 -9.69 -18.13
C ASN A 103 10.25 -9.89 -19.06
N VAL A 104 9.11 -9.25 -18.76
CA VAL A 104 7.92 -9.25 -19.62
C VAL A 104 7.73 -7.92 -20.37
N GLY A 105 8.77 -7.08 -20.42
CA GLY A 105 8.75 -5.81 -21.16
C GLY A 105 7.84 -4.72 -20.56
N LYS A 106 7.54 -4.82 -19.26
CA LYS A 106 6.68 -3.88 -18.52
C LYS A 106 7.46 -3.06 -17.49
N GLN A 107 6.83 -1.99 -17.02
CA GLN A 107 7.33 -1.18 -15.90
C GLN A 107 6.76 -1.68 -14.57
N PRO A 108 7.43 -1.45 -13.43
CA PRO A 108 6.89 -1.86 -12.12
C PRO A 108 5.54 -1.19 -11.79
N SER A 109 5.30 0.01 -12.32
CA SER A 109 4.04 0.75 -12.17
C SER A 109 2.94 0.34 -13.16
N ASP A 110 3.19 -0.65 -14.03
CA ASP A 110 2.17 -1.17 -14.95
C ASP A 110 1.00 -1.75 -14.13
N PRO A 111 -0.27 -1.42 -14.46
CA PRO A 111 -1.42 -1.88 -13.68
C PRO A 111 -1.53 -3.40 -13.55
N ASP A 112 -1.08 -4.15 -14.55
CA ASP A 112 -1.09 -5.61 -14.50
C ASP A 112 -0.04 -6.14 -13.51
N ILE A 113 1.13 -5.48 -13.43
CA ILE A 113 2.18 -5.79 -12.45
C ILE A 113 1.72 -5.44 -11.04
N GLN A 114 1.12 -4.26 -10.86
CA GLN A 114 0.61 -3.82 -9.56
C GLN A 114 -0.47 -4.77 -9.04
N LYS A 115 -1.37 -5.24 -9.90
CA LYS A 115 -2.39 -6.23 -9.51
C LYS A 115 -1.77 -7.54 -8.99
N ILE A 116 -0.77 -8.07 -9.68
CA ILE A 116 -0.08 -9.28 -9.23
C ILE A 116 0.66 -9.00 -7.90
N ASN A 117 1.33 -7.86 -7.81
CA ASN A 117 2.08 -7.44 -6.62
C ASN A 117 1.18 -7.31 -5.39
N GLU A 118 0.04 -6.61 -5.52
CA GLU A 118 -0.94 -6.44 -4.46
C GLU A 118 -1.48 -7.79 -3.96
N PHE A 119 -1.74 -8.73 -4.87
CA PHE A 119 -2.12 -10.09 -4.50
C PHE A 119 -0.99 -10.78 -3.72
N PHE A 120 0.24 -10.75 -4.22
CA PHE A 120 1.39 -11.38 -3.55
C PHE A 120 1.67 -10.82 -2.16
N LEU A 121 1.65 -9.49 -2.01
CA LEU A 121 1.78 -8.84 -0.71
C LEU A 121 0.64 -9.23 0.23
N SER A 122 -0.60 -9.33 -0.27
CA SER A 122 -1.75 -9.73 0.54
C SER A 122 -1.59 -11.12 1.15
N ILE A 123 -1.16 -12.11 0.35
CA ILE A 123 -1.00 -13.50 0.82
C ILE A 123 0.26 -13.67 1.68
N ALA A 124 1.26 -12.83 1.48
CA ALA A 124 2.45 -12.76 2.33
C ALA A 124 2.18 -12.05 3.68
N GLY A 125 0.97 -11.54 3.91
CA GLY A 125 0.59 -10.86 5.14
C GLY A 125 1.15 -9.43 5.25
N VAL A 126 1.62 -8.84 4.15
CA VAL A 126 2.13 -7.47 4.11
C VAL A 126 1.00 -6.55 3.62
N SER A 127 0.47 -5.70 4.49
CA SER A 127 -0.42 -4.62 4.04
C SER A 127 0.41 -3.61 3.24
N GLY A 128 -0.01 -3.32 2.00
CA GLY A 128 0.75 -2.61 0.96
C GLY A 128 1.14 -1.15 1.23
N GLY A 129 1.85 -0.89 2.33
CA GLY A 129 2.40 0.41 2.69
C GLY A 129 3.79 0.37 3.34
N GLU A 130 4.40 -0.81 3.51
CA GLU A 130 5.73 -0.95 4.13
C GLU A 130 6.74 -1.61 3.18
N THR A 131 6.75 -1.23 1.88
CA THR A 131 7.99 -1.36 1.11
C THR A 131 8.83 -0.10 1.36
N THR A 132 10.02 -0.29 1.92
CA THR A 132 10.94 0.80 2.21
C THR A 132 11.34 1.45 0.89
N GLN A 133 10.75 2.61 0.56
CA GLN A 133 11.27 3.47 -0.50
C GLN A 133 12.70 3.85 -0.12
N THR A 134 13.67 3.22 -0.78
CA THR A 134 15.07 3.67 -0.75
C THR A 134 15.13 4.97 -1.53
N GLU A 135 15.10 6.09 -0.80
CA GLU A 135 15.42 7.41 -1.32
C GLU A 135 16.83 7.35 -1.92
N THR A 136 16.93 7.37 -3.25
CA THR A 136 18.21 7.43 -3.95
C THR A 136 18.79 8.83 -3.73
N ALA A 137 19.55 8.99 -2.65
CA ALA A 137 20.38 10.18 -2.45
C ALA A 137 21.50 10.16 -3.49
N GLN A 138 21.34 10.97 -4.53
CA GLN A 138 22.35 11.24 -5.55
C GLN A 138 23.54 11.98 -4.89
N GLU A 139 24.52 11.24 -4.40
CA GLU A 139 25.80 11.78 -3.92
C GLU A 139 26.56 12.40 -5.10
N THR A 140 26.49 13.73 -5.22
CA THR A 140 27.41 14.48 -6.08
C THR A 140 28.67 14.77 -5.28
N THR A 141 29.72 13.97 -5.48
CA THR A 141 31.05 14.21 -4.94
C THR A 141 31.65 15.50 -5.52
N THR A 142 32.04 16.45 -4.65
CA THR A 142 33.10 17.42 -4.95
C THR A 142 34.00 17.54 -3.71
N PRO A 143 35.32 17.35 -3.82
CA PRO A 143 36.22 17.36 -2.67
C PRO A 143 36.85 18.75 -2.46
N GLN A 144 36.76 19.32 -1.26
CA GLN A 144 37.85 20.19 -0.76
C GLN A 144 37.85 20.35 0.76
N ALA A 145 39.05 20.22 1.32
CA ALA A 145 39.41 20.29 2.73
C ALA A 145 39.26 21.69 3.35
N THR A 146 39.10 21.78 4.69
CA THR A 146 40.00 22.49 5.63
C THR A 146 39.52 22.34 7.08
N THR A 147 40.50 22.11 7.95
CA THR A 147 40.56 22.09 9.42
C THR A 147 39.77 23.19 10.15
N GLY A 148 39.18 22.87 11.31
CA GLY A 148 38.99 23.85 12.38
C GLY A 148 37.68 23.74 13.17
N GLU A 149 37.84 23.39 14.44
CA GLU A 149 37.15 23.98 15.59
C GLU A 149 35.66 23.68 15.85
N THR A 150 35.45 23.14 17.05
CA THR A 150 34.19 23.04 17.78
C THR A 150 33.60 24.43 18.01
N GLU A 151 32.46 24.73 17.40
CA GLU A 151 31.50 25.68 17.94
C GLU A 151 30.06 25.16 17.80
N THR A 152 29.40 25.13 18.95
CA THR A 152 27.95 25.02 19.14
C THR A 152 27.21 26.11 18.38
N VAL A 153 26.29 25.71 17.49
CA VAL A 153 25.20 26.58 17.02
C VAL A 153 23.88 25.89 17.34
N GLU A 154 23.16 26.48 18.30
CA GLU A 154 21.74 26.25 18.51
C GLU A 154 20.99 26.46 17.20
N THR A 155 20.15 25.50 16.80
CA THR A 155 18.91 25.82 16.08
C THR A 155 17.87 24.76 16.43
N GLN A 156 16.80 25.25 17.03
CA GLN A 156 15.57 24.54 17.37
C GLN A 156 15.14 23.66 16.19
N THR A 157 15.20 22.34 16.35
CA THR A 157 14.49 21.42 15.47
C THR A 157 13.22 21.02 16.17
N GLU A 158 12.17 21.73 15.77
CA GLU A 158 10.78 21.35 15.85
C GLU A 158 10.59 19.84 15.83
N LYS A 159 9.86 19.35 16.82
CA LYS A 159 9.31 18.00 16.89
C LYS A 159 8.43 17.79 15.65
N ALA A 160 9.01 17.33 14.54
CA ALA A 160 8.27 16.77 13.42
C ALA A 160 7.82 15.35 13.80
N GLU A 161 6.90 15.27 14.76
CA GLU A 161 5.91 14.21 14.76
C GLU A 161 5.10 14.38 13.48
N ALA A 162 5.43 13.63 12.43
CA ALA A 162 4.46 13.28 11.40
C ALA A 162 3.48 12.24 11.94
N GLY A 163 2.90 12.53 13.11
CA GLY A 163 1.63 12.00 13.55
C GLY A 163 0.57 13.00 13.12
N ILE A 164 -0.53 12.51 12.53
CA ILE A 164 -1.73 13.24 12.11
C ILE A 164 -1.86 14.56 12.89
N PRO A 165 -1.84 15.74 12.25
CA PRO A 165 -1.80 17.00 12.97
C PRO A 165 -2.95 17.04 13.98
N PHE A 166 -2.63 17.14 15.27
CA PHE A 166 -3.60 17.11 16.38
C PHE A 166 -4.75 18.12 16.19
N GLY A 167 -4.55 19.16 15.36
CA GLY A 167 -5.60 20.09 14.95
C GLY A 167 -6.73 19.45 14.11
N LEU A 168 -6.43 18.47 13.27
CA LEU A 168 -7.43 17.77 12.45
C LEU A 168 -8.28 16.84 13.30
N ALA A 169 -7.66 16.08 14.20
CA ALA A 169 -8.37 15.19 15.12
C ALA A 169 -9.24 15.98 16.11
N ALA A 170 -8.73 17.10 16.65
CA ALA A 170 -9.51 17.99 17.49
C ALA A 170 -10.67 18.66 16.73
N ALA A 171 -10.46 19.10 15.49
CA ALA A 171 -11.51 19.67 14.65
C ALA A 171 -12.61 18.65 14.32
N ILE A 172 -12.24 17.40 14.01
CA ILE A 172 -13.19 16.30 13.76
C ILE A 172 -14.00 16.00 15.03
N ALA A 173 -13.34 15.87 16.19
CA ALA A 173 -14.04 15.63 17.45
C ALA A 173 -15.02 16.75 17.80
N LEU A 174 -14.62 18.01 17.61
CA LEU A 174 -15.46 19.18 17.86
C LEU A 174 -16.65 19.23 16.90
N LEU A 175 -16.44 18.88 15.62
CA LEU A 175 -17.49 18.82 14.61
C LEU A 175 -18.50 17.71 14.91
N ILE A 176 -18.05 16.54 15.39
CA ILE A 176 -18.94 15.45 15.85
C ILE A 176 -19.79 15.91 17.04
N VAL A 177 -19.19 16.56 18.04
CA VAL A 177 -19.92 17.04 19.22
C VAL A 177 -20.95 18.12 18.84
N VAL A 178 -20.62 19.04 17.94
CA VAL A 178 -21.57 20.07 17.45
C VAL A 178 -22.73 19.43 16.70
N LEU A 179 -22.47 18.42 15.86
CA LEU A 179 -23.53 17.71 15.13
C LEU A 179 -24.46 16.94 16.08
N ILE A 180 -23.92 16.28 17.10
CA ILE A 180 -24.71 15.58 18.12
C ILE A 180 -25.55 16.58 18.92
N ALA A 181 -24.96 17.70 19.34
CA ALA A 181 -25.67 18.74 20.09
C ALA A 181 -26.78 19.40 19.26
N ALA A 182 -26.53 19.68 17.97
CA ALA A 182 -27.53 20.20 17.05
C ALA A 182 -28.67 19.19 16.82
N ALA A 183 -28.35 17.91 16.65
CA ALA A 183 -29.36 16.85 16.50
C ALA A 183 -30.21 16.70 17.77
N ALA A 184 -29.58 16.70 18.95
CA ALA A 184 -30.29 16.64 20.23
C ALA A 184 -31.19 17.87 20.46
N TYR A 185 -30.69 19.07 20.15
CA TYR A 185 -31.48 20.31 20.25
C TYR A 185 -32.67 20.32 19.29
N MET A 186 -32.50 19.83 18.05
CA MET A 186 -33.60 19.71 17.09
C MET A 186 -34.64 18.65 17.49
N PHE A 187 -34.22 17.57 18.17
CA PHE A 187 -35.14 16.57 18.72
C PHE A 187 -35.89 17.10 19.95
N ALA A 188 -35.23 17.86 20.83
CA ALA A 188 -35.86 18.45 22.01
C ALA A 188 -36.83 19.60 21.68
N ARG A 189 -36.75 20.17 20.48
CA ARG A 189 -37.62 21.27 20.01
C ARG A 189 -38.82 20.79 19.16
N ARG A 190 -38.95 19.48 18.93
CA ARG A 190 -40.15 18.84 18.37
C ARG A 190 -41.10 18.44 19.47
#